data_AF-A0A1L8WKU3-F1
#
_entry.id   AF-A0A1L8WKU3-F1
#
_cell.length_a   1.000
_cell.length_b   1.000
_cell.length_c   1.000
_cell.angle_alpha   90.00
_cell.angle_beta   90.00
_cell.angle_gamma   90.00
#
_symmetry.space_group_name_H-M   'P 1'
#
loop_
_entity.id
_entity.type
_entity.pdbx_description
1 polymer ?
#
loop_
_entity_poly.entity_id
_entity_poly.type
_entity_poly.pdbx_seq_one_letter_code
_entity_poly.pdbx_strand_id
1 'polypeptide(L)' 'MKLEIGIRVSAPAVSKEYAVGKISNILTNVVIVEAGVKHYVVTKKVLREQGYIEEDTTSGGIDA' A
#
# COMPACT_ATOMS: atom_id res chain seq x y z
N MET A 1 -2.63 -8.65 -6.85
CA MET A 1 -2.07 -7.39 -7.37
C MET A 1 -0.80 -7.10 -6.60
N LYS A 2 0.32 -6.89 -7.29
CA LYS A 2 1.62 -6.65 -6.65
C LYS A 2 1.77 -5.16 -6.35
N LEU A 3 2.21 -4.83 -5.14
CA LEU A 3 2.49 -3.46 -4.74
C LEU A 3 3.77 -2.97 -5.41
N GLU A 4 3.67 -1.93 -6.23
CA GLU A 4 4.80 -1.39 -7.00
C GLU A 4 4.84 0.14 -6.98
N ILE A 5 6.04 0.70 -7.10
CA ILE A 5 6.24 2.14 -7.22
C ILE A 5 5.61 2.64 -8.52
N GLY A 6 4.95 3.79 -8.48
CA GLY A 6 4.27 4.42 -9.61
C GLY A 6 2.79 4.08 -9.74
N ILE A 7 2.30 3.05 -9.03
CA ILE A 7 0.87 2.73 -8.97
C ILE A 7 0.13 3.89 -8.29
N ARG A 8 -1.00 4.29 -8.87
CA ARG A 8 -1.91 5.27 -8.27
C ARG A 8 -2.78 4.57 -7.22
N VAL A 9 -2.79 5.12 -6.02
CA VAL A 9 -3.60 4.65 -4.90
C VAL A 9 -4.46 5.79 -4.35
N SER A 10 -5.57 5.40 -3.75
CA SER A 10 -6.53 6.26 -3.08
C SER A 10 -6.86 5.61 -1.74
N ALA A 11 -6.28 6.11 -0.66
CA ALA A 11 -6.33 5.45 0.65
C ALA A 11 -6.17 6.42 1.83
N PRO A 12 -6.78 6.12 3.00
CA PRO A 12 -6.54 6.87 4.23
C PRO A 12 -5.06 6.82 4.67
N ALA A 13 -4.47 7.97 4.94
CA ALA A 13 -3.12 8.09 5.47
C ALA A 13 -3.10 7.98 7.00
N VAL A 14 -1.91 7.77 7.57
CA VAL A 14 -1.70 7.77 9.03
C VAL A 14 -2.07 9.12 9.66
N SER A 15 -1.96 10.21 8.91
CA SER A 15 -2.37 11.56 9.35
C SER A 15 -3.89 11.75 9.42
N LYS A 16 -4.70 10.74 9.05
CA LYS A 16 -6.17 10.79 8.89
C LYS A 16 -6.64 11.63 7.69
N GLU A 17 -5.73 12.22 6.92
CA GLU A 17 -6.05 12.76 5.60
C GLU A 17 -6.23 11.61 4.59
N TYR A 18 -7.01 11.87 3.55
CA TYR A 18 -7.21 10.92 2.46
C TYR A 18 -6.18 11.18 1.35
N ALA A 19 -5.28 10.22 1.11
CA ALA A 19 -4.20 10.36 0.14
C ALA A 19 -4.63 9.83 -1.22
N VAL A 20 -4.50 10.66 -2.25
CA VAL A 20 -4.73 10.28 -3.65
C VAL A 20 -3.51 10.64 -4.45
N GLY A 21 -2.74 9.63 -4.88
CA GLY A 21 -1.42 9.88 -5.43
C GLY A 21 -0.72 8.62 -5.92
N LYS A 22 0.55 8.75 -6.31
CA LYS A 22 1.37 7.61 -6.75
C LYS A 22 2.27 7.14 -5.62
N ILE A 23 2.48 5.83 -5.50
CA ILE A 23 3.49 5.29 -4.59
C ILE A 23 4.86 5.74 -5.08
N SER A 24 5.63 6.45 -4.25
CA SER A 24 7.01 6.83 -4.56
C SER A 24 8.05 5.98 -3.81
N ASN A 25 7.66 5.36 -2.69
CA ASN A 25 8.53 4.48 -1.94
C ASN A 25 7.74 3.40 -1.18
N ILE A 26 8.33 2.21 -1.03
CA ILE A 26 7.75 1.07 -0.31
C ILE A 26 8.68 0.68 0.83
N LEU A 27 8.21 0.86 2.06
CA LEU A 27 8.91 0.44 3.28
C LEU A 27 8.30 -0.87 3.80
N THR A 28 8.84 -1.41 4.90
CA THR A 28 8.40 -2.70 5.46
C THR A 28 6.88 -2.74 5.71
N ASN A 29 6.33 -1.74 6.41
CA ASN A 29 4.92 -1.73 6.84
C ASN A 29 4.07 -0.63 6.20
N VAL A 30 4.70 0.31 5.52
CA VAL A 30 4.06 1.50 4.96
C VAL A 30 4.57 1.77 3.55
N VAL A 31 3.85 2.61 2.83
CA VAL A 31 4.29 3.22 1.58
C VAL A 31 4.22 4.73 1.69
N ILE A 32 5.03 5.39 0.88
CA ILE A 32 4.96 6.84 0.67
C ILE A 32 4.18 7.10 -0.61
N VAL A 33 3.15 7.93 -0.51
CA VAL A 33 2.29 8.35 -1.61
C VAL A 33 2.54 9.82 -1.91
N GLU A 34 2.96 10.11 -3.14
CA GLU A 34 3.13 11.45 -3.67
C GLU A 34 1.81 12.00 -4.22
N ALA A 35 1.36 13.12 -3.65
CA ALA A 35 0.14 13.83 -4.01
C ALA A 35 0.45 15.31 -4.22
N GLY A 36 0.95 15.64 -5.41
CA GLY A 36 1.39 17.00 -5.75
C GLY A 36 2.61 17.40 -4.92
N VAL A 37 2.46 18.44 -4.09
CA VAL A 37 3.52 18.96 -3.21
C VAL A 37 3.55 18.29 -1.83
N LYS A 38 2.65 17.33 -1.58
CA LYS A 38 2.56 16.60 -0.30
C LYS A 38 2.97 15.15 -0.46
N HIS A 39 3.57 14.60 0.59
CA HIS A 39 3.82 13.17 0.75
C HIS A 39 2.96 12.63 1.89
N TYR A 40 2.31 11.49 1.66
CA TYR A 40 1.48 10.80 2.63
C TYR A 40 2.07 9.44 2.97
N VAL A 41 1.99 9.06 4.25
CA VAL A 41 2.33 7.71 4.69
C VAL A 41 1.04 6.89 4.77
N VAL A 42 0.98 5.80 4.01
CA VAL A 42 -0.16 4.86 4.01
C VAL A 42 0.33 3.50 4.47
N THR A 43 -0.41 2.85 5.37
CA THR A 43 -0.02 1.51 5.84
C THR A 43 -0.37 0.44 4.80
N LYS A 44 0.46 -0.61 4.70
CA LYS A 44 0.14 -1.76 3.84
C LYS A 44 -1.12 -2.48 4.28
N LYS A 45 -1.46 -2.42 5.57
CA LYS A 45 -2.74 -2.94 6.10
C LYS A 45 -3.92 -2.26 5.41
N VAL A 46 -3.96 -0.93 5.39
CA VAL A 46 -5.02 -0.16 4.70
C VAL A 46 -5.04 -0.50 3.21
N LEU A 47 -3.87 -0.61 2.57
CA LEU A 47 -3.83 -0.97 1.14
C LEU A 47 -4.37 -2.37 0.85
N ARG A 48 -4.16 -3.35 1.74
CA ARG A 48 -4.78 -4.69 1.65
C ARG A 48 -6.29 -4.61 1.80
N GLU A 49 -6.78 -3.91 2.81
CA GLU A 49 -8.22 -3.71 3.05
C GLU A 49 -8.93 -3.03 1.87
N GLN A 50 -8.20 -2.21 1.13
CA GLN A 50 -8.67 -1.51 -0.08
C GLN A 50 -8.42 -2.31 -1.38
N GLY A 51 -7.88 -3.53 -1.30
CA GLY A 51 -7.66 -4.41 -2.45
C GLY A 51 -6.45 -4.10 -3.33
N TYR A 52 -5.56 -3.19 -2.91
CA TYR A 52 -4.34 -2.87 -3.66
C TYR A 52 -3.22 -3.91 -3.51
N ILE A 53 -3.32 -4.76 -2.48
CA ILE A 53 -2.35 -5.80 -2.17
C ILE A 53 -3.15 -7.07 -1.93
N GLU A 54 -2.87 -8.13 -2.69
CA GLU A 54 -3.41 -9.45 -2.39
C GLU A 54 -2.76 -9.97 -1.10
N GLU A 55 -3.53 -10.70 -0.28
CA GLU A 55 -2.93 -11.48 0.78
C GLU A 55 -1.99 -12.49 0.11
N ASP A 56 -0.74 -12.55 0.55
CA ASP A 56 0.10 -13.71 0.28
C ASP A 56 -0.57 -14.89 0.97
N THR A 57 -1.48 -15.58 0.28
CA THR A 57 -1.74 -16.98 0.53
C THR A 57 -0.46 -17.69 0.19
N THR A 58 0.48 -17.70 1.15
CA THR A 58 1.42 -18.79 1.23
C THR A 58 0.54 -20.01 1.45
N SER A 59 0.19 -20.68 0.36
CA SER A 59 -0.23 -22.06 0.35
C SER A 59 0.91 -22.82 1.02
N GLY A 60 0.87 -22.91 2.35
CA GLY A 60 1.60 -23.89 3.10
C GLY A 60 1.02 -25.23 2.73
N GLY A 61 1.41 -25.73 1.56
CA GLY A 61 1.42 -27.15 1.27
C GLY A 61 2.26 -27.79 2.34
N ILE A 62 1.59 -28.40 3.32
CA ILE A 62 2.19 -29.45 4.12
C ILE A 62 2.17 -30.67 3.21
N ASP A 63 3.12 -30.72 2.28
CA ASP A 63 3.55 -31.98 1.68
C ASP A 63 4.60 -32.56 2.62
N ALA A 64 4.18 -33.50 3.47
CA ALA A 64 4.96 -34.63 4.01
C ALA A 64 4.05 -35.54 4.85
#